data_AF-A0A1V9GAW2-F1
#
_entry.id   AF-A0A1V9GAW2-F1
#
_cell.length_a   1.000
_cell.length_b   1.000
_cell.length_c   1.000
_cell.angle_alpha   90.00
_cell.angle_beta   90.00
_cell.angle_gamma   90.00
#
_symmetry.space_group_name_H-M   'P 1'
#
loop_
_entity.id
_entity.type
_entity.pdbx_description
1 polymer ?
#
loop_
_entity_poly.entity_id
_entity_poly.type
_entity_poly.pdbx_seq_one_letter_code
_entity_poly.pdbx_strand_id
1 'polypeptide(L)'
;MELKLSISRLLNPVKSIDVYITKPHPQFVKRHPAVQDEDRNPDLLVEEGEFSRFDLHNCCFEYLNLSVEEGLAHPSPLINLLAVLDRRLGKGRLPSLIEKKHHPLVKRFLKFRMTEEGFNINDNSE
;
A
#
# COMPACT_ATOMS: atom_id res chain seq x y z
N MET A 1 -23.31 28.66 -30.05
CA MET A 1 -22.64 29.66 -29.20
C MET A 1 -21.65 28.90 -28.33
N GLU A 2 -20.37 29.25 -28.46
CA GLU A 2 -19.21 28.38 -28.27
C GLU A 2 -18.90 27.97 -26.82
N LEU A 3 -18.38 26.74 -26.70
CA LEU A 3 -17.61 26.23 -25.58
C LEU A 3 -16.34 27.08 -25.37
N LYS A 4 -16.14 27.62 -24.17
CA LYS A 4 -14.81 28.01 -23.68
C LYS A 4 -14.53 27.32 -22.34
N LEU A 5 -13.90 26.15 -22.46
CA LEU A 5 -13.07 25.54 -21.41
C LEU A 5 -12.11 26.61 -20.86
N SER A 6 -12.21 26.94 -19.57
CA SER A 6 -11.14 27.68 -18.89
C SER A 6 -10.11 26.70 -18.36
N ILE A 7 -9.03 26.54 -19.12
CA ILE A 7 -7.85 25.69 -18.88
C ILE A 7 -6.99 26.20 -17.70
N SER A 8 -7.53 27.03 -16.82
CA SER A 8 -6.76 27.82 -15.84
C SER A 8 -6.59 27.19 -14.46
N ARG A 9 -6.87 25.89 -14.27
CA ARG A 9 -6.66 25.21 -12.96
C ARG A 9 -5.62 24.08 -12.96
N LEU A 10 -4.98 23.77 -14.09
CA LEU A 10 -4.09 22.60 -14.23
C LEU A 10 -2.61 22.93 -14.45
N LEU A 11 -2.16 24.14 -14.11
CA LEU A 11 -0.74 24.47 -14.17
C LEU A 11 -0.33 25.28 -12.94
N ASN A 12 -0.13 24.58 -11.82
CA ASN A 12 0.78 25.06 -10.78
C ASN A 12 2.05 24.21 -10.85
N PRO A 13 3.23 24.83 -11.09
CA PRO A 13 4.49 24.11 -11.17
C PRO A 13 4.82 23.53 -9.80
N VAL A 14 5.15 22.25 -9.75
CA VAL A 14 5.67 21.56 -8.56
C VAL A 14 7.00 22.22 -8.18
N LYS A 15 6.93 23.28 -7.38
CA LYS A 15 8.08 23.92 -6.74
C LYS A 15 8.39 23.11 -5.47
N SER A 16 9.61 22.59 -5.46
CA SER A 16 10.29 21.87 -4.39
C SER A 16 9.53 20.72 -3.73
N ILE A 17 10.03 19.50 -3.96
CA ILE A 17 9.90 18.41 -2.98
C ILE A 17 10.77 18.78 -1.79
N ASP A 18 10.36 19.81 -1.05
CA ASP A 18 10.77 19.95 0.33
C ASP A 18 9.94 18.90 1.07
N VAL A 19 10.64 17.88 1.53
CA VAL A 19 10.12 16.83 2.39
C VAL A 19 9.59 17.49 3.66
N TYR A 20 8.32 17.89 3.63
CA TYR A 20 7.56 18.22 4.81
C TYR A 20 7.37 16.92 5.60
N ILE A 21 8.39 16.51 6.35
CA ILE A 21 8.14 15.86 7.64
C ILE A 21 7.55 16.98 8.50
N THR A 22 6.27 17.30 8.27
CA THR A 22 5.50 18.13 9.18
C THR A 22 5.66 17.48 10.54
N LYS A 23 6.13 18.22 11.55
CA LYS A 23 6.08 17.79 12.95
C LYS A 23 4.68 17.18 13.15
N PRO A 24 4.55 15.89 13.47
CA PRO A 24 3.24 15.24 13.51
C PRO A 24 2.36 16.06 14.45
N HIS A 25 1.25 16.58 13.93
CA HIS A 25 0.33 17.35 14.74
C HIS A 25 -0.10 16.46 15.92
N PRO A 26 0.18 16.84 17.19
CA PRO A 26 0.14 15.92 18.32
C PRO A 26 -1.24 15.30 18.59
N GLN A 27 -2.29 15.86 17.98
CA GLN A 27 -3.68 15.51 18.25
C GLN A 27 -4.26 14.40 17.33
N PHE A 28 -3.54 13.90 16.32
CA PHE A 28 -4.12 12.99 15.32
C PHE A 28 -3.40 11.65 15.12
N VAL A 29 -2.46 11.28 15.98
CA VAL A 29 -1.96 9.90 15.96
C VAL A 29 -2.78 9.12 16.98
N LYS A 30 -3.82 8.42 16.51
CA LYS A 30 -4.49 7.39 17.31
C LYS A 30 -3.41 6.36 17.68
N ARG A 31 -2.90 6.44 18.91
CA ARG A 31 -1.96 5.44 19.43
C ARG A 31 -2.80 4.24 19.81
N HIS A 32 -2.53 3.10 19.18
CA HIS A 32 -3.06 1.82 19.68
C HIS A 32 -2.48 1.59 21.08
N PRO A 33 -3.23 0.97 22.01
CA PRO A 33 -2.63 0.53 23.27
C PRO A 33 -1.42 -0.36 22.93
N ALA A 34 -0.34 -0.22 23.70
CA ALA A 34 0.77 -1.15 23.59
C ALA A 34 0.24 -2.56 23.83
N VAL A 35 0.65 -3.51 22.98
CA VAL A 35 0.43 -4.94 23.24
C VAL A 35 1.13 -5.27 24.55
N GLN A 36 0.45 -5.96 25.46
CA GLN A 36 1.04 -6.34 26.75
C GLN A 36 2.18 -7.33 26.52
N ASP A 37 3.20 -7.32 27.38
CA ASP A 37 4.35 -8.20 27.21
C ASP A 37 3.96 -9.68 27.38
N GLU A 38 2.90 -9.98 28.12
CA GLU A 38 2.36 -11.34 28.27
C GLU A 38 1.71 -11.88 27.00
N ASP A 39 1.22 -11.00 26.12
CA ASP A 39 0.59 -11.35 24.85
C ASP A 39 1.62 -11.50 23.71
N ARG A 40 2.89 -11.19 23.98
CA ARG A 40 4.00 -11.28 23.03
C ARG A 40 4.76 -12.59 23.22
N ASN A 41 5.33 -13.09 22.14
CA ASN A 41 6.29 -14.18 22.20
C ASN A 41 7.58 -13.68 22.87
N PRO A 42 7.92 -14.18 24.06
CA PRO A 42 9.01 -13.61 24.87
C PRO A 42 10.39 -13.73 24.20
N ASP A 43 10.53 -14.63 23.23
CA ASP A 43 11.79 -14.85 22.52
C ASP A 43 11.93 -14.02 21.23
N LEU A 44 10.90 -13.27 20.84
CA LEU A 44 10.87 -12.48 19.61
C LEU A 44 10.55 -11.00 19.87
N LEU A 45 11.34 -10.11 19.27
CA LEU A 45 11.10 -8.67 19.33
C LEU A 45 9.93 -8.21 18.43
N VAL A 46 9.49 -9.08 17.51
CA VAL A 46 8.47 -8.82 16.49
C VAL A 46 7.73 -10.13 16.20
N GLU A 47 6.40 -10.10 16.14
CA GLU A 47 5.61 -11.26 15.77
C GLU A 47 5.62 -11.53 14.26
N GLU A 48 5.34 -12.78 13.86
CA GLU A 48 5.17 -13.10 12.45
C GLU A 48 4.01 -12.29 11.84
N GLY A 49 4.31 -11.48 10.82
CA GLY A 49 3.35 -10.59 10.18
C GLY A 49 3.19 -9.22 10.85
N GLU A 50 3.93 -8.93 11.92
CA GLU A 50 4.07 -7.59 12.47
C GLU A 50 5.11 -6.80 11.65
N PHE A 51 4.73 -5.60 11.24
CA PHE A 51 5.61 -4.68 10.51
C PHE A 51 5.72 -3.39 11.29
N SER A 52 6.94 -2.94 11.55
CA SER A 52 7.16 -1.64 12.18
C SER A 52 6.84 -0.51 11.19
N ARG A 53 6.64 0.69 11.72
CA ARG A 53 6.54 1.90 10.89
C ARG A 53 7.79 2.11 10.02
N PHE A 54 8.97 1.71 10.51
CA PHE A 54 10.22 1.84 9.79
C PHE A 54 10.28 0.88 8.60
N ASP A 55 9.79 -0.35 8.75
CA ASP A 55 9.73 -1.34 7.67
C ASP A 55 8.88 -0.85 6.51
N LEU A 56 7.71 -0.26 6.82
CA LEU A 56 6.86 0.36 5.81
C LEU A 56 7.58 1.52 5.12
N HIS A 57 8.25 2.39 5.88
CA HIS A 57 8.95 3.53 5.30
C HIS A 57 10.08 3.10 4.36
N ASN A 58 10.87 2.12 4.77
CA ASN A 58 11.97 1.58 3.98
C ASN A 58 11.45 0.91 2.71
N CYS A 59 10.42 0.06 2.82
CA CYS A 59 9.80 -0.61 1.67
C CYS A 59 9.21 0.41 0.67
N CYS A 60 8.61 1.50 1.16
CA CYS A 60 8.13 2.58 0.30
C CYS A 60 9.26 3.22 -0.49
N PHE A 61 10.37 3.58 0.16
CA PHE A 61 11.53 4.18 -0.53
C PHE A 61 12.19 3.21 -1.51
N GLU A 62 12.30 1.95 -1.15
CA GLU A 62 12.83 0.90 -2.02
C GLU A 62 11.96 0.74 -3.26
N TYR A 63 10.64 0.64 -3.09
CA TYR A 63 9.70 0.45 -4.19
C TYR A 63 9.71 1.59 -5.22
N LEU A 64 10.09 2.82 -4.83
CA LEU A 64 10.26 3.92 -5.78
C LEU A 64 11.28 3.61 -6.88
N ASN A 65 12.24 2.73 -6.60
CA ASN A 65 13.30 2.34 -7.53
C ASN A 65 13.00 0.99 -8.22
N LEU A 66 11.84 0.40 -7.99
CA LEU A 66 11.44 -0.87 -8.58
C LEU A 66 10.36 -0.67 -9.65
N SER A 67 10.37 -1.56 -10.65
CA SER A 67 9.22 -1.78 -11.52
C SER A 67 8.09 -2.50 -10.77
N VAL A 68 6.88 -2.46 -11.34
CA VAL A 68 5.73 -3.17 -10.77
C VAL A 68 6.00 -4.68 -10.75
N GLU A 69 6.64 -5.19 -11.80
CA GLU A 69 7.00 -6.60 -11.95
C GLU A 69 7.99 -7.06 -10.88
N GLU A 70 9.05 -6.28 -10.66
CA GLU A 70 10.02 -6.53 -9.58
C GLU A 70 9.32 -6.47 -8.22
N GLY A 71 8.45 -5.48 -8.02
CA GLY A 71 7.69 -5.35 -6.78
C GLY A 71 6.73 -6.52 -6.52
N LEU A 72 6.11 -7.10 -7.55
CA LEU A 72 5.25 -8.29 -7.44
C LEU A 72 6.04 -9.58 -7.15
N ALA A 73 7.30 -9.66 -7.57
CA ALA A 73 8.17 -10.80 -7.34
C ALA A 73 9.03 -10.66 -6.06
N HIS A 74 9.00 -9.49 -5.41
CA HIS A 74 9.82 -9.17 -4.26
C HIS A 74 9.47 -10.07 -3.04
N PRO A 75 10.44 -10.48 -2.21
CA PRO A 75 10.16 -11.29 -1.01
C PRO A 75 9.37 -10.56 0.08
N SER A 76 9.51 -9.22 0.18
CA SER A 76 8.79 -8.42 1.18
C SER A 76 7.29 -8.31 0.85
N PRO A 77 6.39 -8.73 1.76
CA PRO A 77 4.95 -8.56 1.60
C PRO A 77 4.52 -7.09 1.45
N LEU A 78 5.25 -6.16 2.06
CA LEU A 78 4.96 -4.73 1.96
C LEU A 78 5.25 -4.20 0.55
N ILE A 79 6.32 -4.66 -0.09
CA ILE A 79 6.63 -4.27 -1.47
C ILE A 79 5.62 -4.90 -2.45
N ASN A 80 5.24 -6.17 -2.23
CA ASN A 80 4.18 -6.79 -3.03
C ASN A 80 2.86 -6.03 -2.88
N LEU A 81 2.51 -5.61 -1.66
CA LEU A 81 1.33 -4.80 -1.38
C LEU A 81 1.37 -3.49 -2.20
N LEU A 82 2.49 -2.77 -2.17
CA LEU A 82 2.66 -1.54 -2.94
C LEU A 82 2.51 -1.79 -4.45
N ALA A 83 3.09 -2.88 -4.96
CA ALA A 83 2.97 -3.26 -6.36
C ALA A 83 1.52 -3.62 -6.77
N VAL A 84 0.78 -4.30 -5.88
CA VAL A 84 -0.65 -4.62 -6.07
C VAL A 84 -1.52 -3.37 -6.06
N LEU A 85 -1.17 -2.33 -5.31
CA LEU A 85 -1.92 -1.07 -5.27
C LEU A 85 -1.52 -0.08 -6.37
N ASP A 86 -0.38 -0.31 -7.03
CA ASP A 86 0.14 0.58 -8.04
C ASP A 86 -0.80 0.65 -9.26
N ARG A 87 -1.19 1.88 -9.64
CA ARG A 87 -2.01 2.14 -10.83
C ARG A 87 -1.37 1.59 -12.12
N ARG A 88 -0.04 1.58 -12.20
CA ARG A 88 0.74 1.13 -13.37
C ARG A 88 0.53 -0.36 -13.69
N LEU A 89 0.15 -1.17 -12.70
CA LEU A 89 -0.20 -2.58 -12.90
C LEU A 89 -1.36 -2.77 -13.87
N GLY A 90 -2.34 -1.86 -13.87
CA GLY A 90 -3.56 -1.98 -14.67
C GLY A 90 -4.54 -3.04 -14.16
N LYS A 91 -5.84 -2.71 -14.17
CA LYS A 91 -6.88 -3.58 -13.60
C LYS A 91 -7.03 -4.95 -14.27
N GLY A 92 -6.73 -5.04 -15.57
CA GLY A 92 -6.86 -6.28 -16.33
C GLY A 92 -5.93 -7.41 -15.85
N ARG A 93 -4.87 -7.07 -15.12
CA ARG A 93 -3.92 -8.05 -14.56
C ARG A 93 -4.32 -8.56 -13.17
N LEU A 94 -5.25 -7.90 -12.47
CA LEU A 94 -5.62 -8.26 -11.10
C LEU A 94 -6.14 -9.70 -10.95
N PRO A 95 -7.00 -10.24 -11.85
CA PRO A 95 -7.47 -11.62 -11.72
C PRO A 95 -6.34 -12.65 -11.75
N SER A 96 -5.27 -12.40 -12.53
CA SER A 96 -4.12 -13.31 -12.63
C SER A 96 -3.28 -13.37 -11.34
N LEU A 97 -3.47 -12.41 -10.42
CA LEU A 97 -2.76 -12.35 -9.15
C LEU A 97 -3.49 -13.09 -8.03
N ILE A 98 -4.79 -13.41 -8.19
CA ILE A 98 -5.55 -14.17 -7.19
C ILE A 98 -4.97 -15.57 -7.00
N GLU A 99 -4.63 -16.23 -8.10
CA GLU A 99 -4.12 -17.61 -8.11
C GLU A 99 -2.72 -17.76 -7.51
N LYS A 100 -2.03 -16.65 -7.25
CA LYS A 100 -0.67 -16.66 -6.72
C LYS A 100 -0.67 -16.81 -5.20
N LYS A 101 0.31 -17.56 -4.69
CA LYS A 101 0.56 -17.69 -3.25
C LYS A 101 1.16 -16.38 -2.71
N HIS A 102 0.28 -15.47 -2.27
CA HIS A 102 0.64 -14.21 -1.63
C HIS A 102 0.46 -14.25 -0.10
N HIS A 103 1.18 -13.37 0.61
CA HIS A 103 1.00 -13.12 2.03
C HIS A 103 -0.45 -12.65 2.33
N PRO A 104 -1.06 -12.99 3.48
CA PRO A 104 -2.45 -12.61 3.80
C PRO A 104 -2.75 -11.12 3.67
N LEU A 105 -1.80 -10.25 4.06
CA LEU A 105 -1.88 -8.80 3.87
C LEU A 105 -2.10 -8.43 2.40
N VAL A 106 -1.28 -8.97 1.50
CA VAL A 106 -1.32 -8.68 0.06
C VAL A 106 -2.64 -9.18 -0.54
N LYS A 107 -3.09 -10.38 -0.14
CA LYS A 107 -4.38 -10.94 -0.58
C LYS A 107 -5.55 -10.03 -0.19
N ARG A 108 -5.55 -9.51 1.05
CA ARG A 108 -6.61 -8.61 1.53
C ARG A 108 -6.70 -7.33 0.70
N PHE A 109 -5.55 -6.72 0.39
CA PHE A 109 -5.52 -5.50 -0.42
C PHE A 109 -5.75 -5.76 -1.91
N LEU A 110 -5.37 -6.92 -2.43
CA LEU A 110 -5.74 -7.34 -3.79
C LEU A 110 -7.26 -7.47 -3.92
N LYS A 111 -7.91 -8.14 -2.97
CA LYS A 111 -9.38 -8.24 -2.89
C LYS A 111 -10.01 -6.85 -2.82
N PHE A 112 -9.54 -6.00 -1.89
CA PHE A 112 -10.01 -4.63 -1.75
C PHE A 112 -9.94 -3.85 -3.07
N ARG A 113 -8.78 -3.85 -3.74
CA ARG A 113 -8.61 -3.17 -5.03
C ARG A 113 -9.57 -3.72 -6.09
N MET A 114 -9.74 -5.04 -6.16
CA MET A 114 -10.63 -5.66 -7.13
C MET A 114 -12.10 -5.30 -6.89
N THR A 115 -12.54 -5.22 -5.63
CA THR A 115 -13.88 -4.73 -5.29
C THR A 115 -14.09 -3.28 -5.76
N GLU A 116 -13.13 -2.40 -5.51
CA GLU A 116 -13.20 -0.99 -5.95
C GLU A 116 -13.15 -0.84 -7.48
N GLU A 117 -12.49 -1.76 -8.19
CA GLU A 117 -12.42 -1.78 -9.66
C GLU A 117 -13.64 -2.48 -10.31
N GLY A 118 -14.61 -2.94 -9.51
CA GLY A 118 -15.88 -3.50 -9.96
C GLY A 118 -15.85 -5.00 -10.30
N PHE A 119 -14.86 -5.75 -9.82
CA PHE A 119 -14.82 -7.20 -9.99
C PHE A 119 -15.81 -7.86 -9.01
N ASN A 120 -16.59 -8.83 -9.51
CA ASN A 120 -17.44 -9.66 -8.66
C ASN A 120 -16.61 -10.81 -8.10
N ILE A 121 -16.01 -10.60 -6.93
CA ILE A 121 -15.24 -11.62 -6.22
C ILE A 121 -16.25 -12.41 -5.39
N ASN A 122 -16.62 -13.60 -5.84
CA ASN A 122 -17.40 -14.51 -5.00
C ASN A 122 -16.49 -14.98 -3.86
N ASP A 123 -16.76 -14.56 -2.63
CA ASP A 123 -16.06 -15.04 -1.43
C ASP A 123 -16.47 -16.50 -1.15
N ASN A 124 -15.90 -17.43 -1.91
CA ASN A 124 -15.92 -18.87 -1.62
C ASN A 124 -14.50 -19.30 -1.24
N SER A 125 -13.95 -18.75 -0.18
CA SER A 125 -12.71 -19.29 0.42
C SER A 125 -12.63 -18.82 1.88
N GLU A 126 -12.91 -19.78 2.76
CA GLU A 126 -12.66 -19.75 4.21
C GLU A 126 -11.21 -19.35 4.56
#